data_AF-Q6WSR1-F1
#
_entry.id   AF-Q6WSR1-F1
#
_cell.length_a   1.000
_cell.length_b   1.000
_cell.length_c   1.000
_cell.angle_alpha   90.00
_cell.angle_beta   90.00
_cell.angle_gamma   90.00
#
_symmetry.space_group_name_H-M   'P 1'
#
loop_
_entity.id
_entity.type
_entity.pdbx_description
1 polymer ?
#
loop_
_entity_poly.entity_id
_entity_poly.type
_entity_poly.pdbx_seq_one_letter_code
_entity_poly.pdbx_strand_id
1 'polypeptide(L)'
;SELKFIVLLKRDHTQEQNQINIKIADLDVDLYPKDSVMMVKVNGVEIPINNLPYHHPAGKIQIRQSGEGIALHAPTHGLQEVYLDQNALKVKVVDWMRGQTCGICGKADGEVRQEYSTPNERLSKNA
;
A
#
# COMPACT_ATOMS: atom_id res chain seq x y z
N SER A 1 -3.40 0.71 20.81
CA SER A 1 -3.26 1.47 19.56
C SER A 1 -4.35 1.05 18.61
N GLU A 2 -5.08 2.01 18.04
CA GLU A 2 -6.11 1.73 17.02
C GLU A 2 -5.45 1.54 15.66
N LEU A 3 -5.90 0.55 14.89
CA LEU A 3 -5.37 0.25 13.57
C LEU A 3 -5.89 1.27 12.54
N LYS A 4 -4.98 2.06 11.95
CA LYS A 4 -5.35 3.14 11.02
C LYS A 4 -5.48 2.70 9.56
N PHE A 5 -4.65 1.74 9.15
CA PHE A 5 -4.67 1.15 7.81
C PHE A 5 -3.98 -0.22 7.82
N ILE A 6 -4.23 -1.00 6.77
CA ILE A 6 -3.47 -2.21 6.44
C ILE A 6 -3.14 -2.15 4.95
N VAL A 7 -1.90 -2.47 4.59
CA VAL A 7 -1.47 -2.67 3.19
C VAL A 7 -0.98 -4.11 3.06
N LEU A 8 -1.65 -4.91 2.24
CA LEU A 8 -1.34 -6.31 1.99
C LEU A 8 -0.79 -6.47 0.58
N LEU A 9 0.46 -6.92 0.45
CA LEU A 9 1.03 -7.36 -0.82
C LEU A 9 0.60 -8.80 -1.09
N LYS A 10 0.02 -9.04 -2.26
CA LYS A 10 -0.20 -10.36 -2.82
C LYS A 10 0.65 -10.51 -4.08
N ARG A 11 1.39 -11.62 -4.18
CA ARG A 11 2.20 -11.93 -5.35
C ARG A 11 1.54 -13.08 -6.08
N ASP A 12 1.18 -12.88 -7.35
CA ASP A 12 0.82 -13.98 -8.21
C ASP A 12 2.10 -14.64 -8.72
N HIS A 13 2.42 -15.81 -8.17
CA HIS A 13 3.63 -16.56 -8.53
C HIS A 13 3.59 -17.11 -9.96
N THR A 14 2.42 -17.17 -10.60
CA THR A 14 2.28 -17.67 -11.97
C THR A 14 2.54 -16.60 -13.02
N GLN A 15 2.19 -15.34 -12.72
CA GLN A 15 2.37 -14.20 -13.62
C GLN A 15 3.46 -13.23 -13.15
N GLU A 16 4.12 -13.50 -12.03
CA GLU A 16 5.08 -12.63 -11.33
C GLU A 16 4.56 -11.21 -11.04
N GLN A 17 3.24 -11.07 -10.93
CA GLN A 17 2.57 -9.79 -10.78
C GLN A 17 2.26 -9.47 -9.31
N ASN A 18 2.56 -8.23 -8.92
CA ASN A 18 2.20 -7.70 -7.62
C ASN A 18 0.77 -7.15 -7.65
N GLN A 19 0.00 -7.46 -6.61
CA GLN A 19 -1.31 -6.88 -6.31
C GLN A 19 -1.26 -6.33 -4.89
N ILE A 20 -1.95 -5.23 -4.64
CA ILE A 20 -2.02 -4.62 -3.31
C ILE A 20 -3.48 -4.52 -2.90
N ASN A 21 -3.80 -4.97 -1.70
CA ASN A 21 -5.05 -4.66 -1.02
C ASN A 21 -4.78 -3.63 0.09
N ILE A 22 -5.57 -2.57 0.15
CA ILE A 22 -5.44 -1.47 1.10
C ILE A 22 -6.76 -1.35 1.86
N LYS A 23 -6.73 -1.55 3.18
CA LYS A 23 -7.86 -1.31 4.07
C LYS A 23 -7.61 -0.04 4.85
N ILE A 24 -8.48 0.95 4.69
CA ILE A 24 -8.29 2.28 5.28
C ILE A 24 -9.63 2.98 5.45
N ALA A 25 -9.89 3.50 6.65
CA ALA A 25 -11.22 3.98 7.05
C ALA A 25 -12.30 2.91 6.73
N ASP A 26 -13.32 3.27 5.96
CA ASP A 26 -14.40 2.43 5.47
C ASP A 26 -14.19 1.92 4.03
N LEU A 27 -12.95 2.03 3.50
CA LEU A 27 -12.59 1.57 2.16
C LEU A 27 -11.78 0.28 2.16
N ASP A 28 -12.11 -0.57 1.19
CA ASP A 28 -11.33 -1.72 0.75
C ASP A 28 -10.90 -1.48 -0.70
N VAL A 29 -9.60 -1.25 -0.94
CA VAL A 29 -9.05 -0.84 -2.24
C VAL A 29 -8.09 -1.89 -2.77
N ASP A 30 -8.35 -2.42 -3.97
CA ASP A 30 -7.43 -3.32 -4.67
C ASP A 30 -6.75 -2.60 -5.82
N LEU A 31 -5.42 -2.68 -5.88
CA LEU A 31 -4.60 -2.29 -7.03
C LEU A 31 -4.02 -3.55 -7.67
N TYR A 32 -4.25 -3.74 -8.96
CA TYR A 32 -3.79 -4.94 -9.67
C TYR A 32 -3.57 -4.68 -11.16
N PRO A 33 -2.61 -5.37 -11.80
CA PRO A 33 -2.52 -5.43 -13.26
C PRO A 33 -3.67 -6.23 -13.89
N LYS A 34 -4.16 -5.76 -15.04
CA LYS A 34 -5.02 -6.50 -15.96
C LYS A 34 -4.58 -6.17 -17.38
N ASP A 35 -4.17 -7.18 -18.15
CA ASP A 35 -3.65 -6.99 -19.51
C ASP A 35 -2.54 -5.93 -19.57
N SER A 36 -1.62 -5.95 -18.60
CA SER A 36 -0.54 -4.99 -18.40
C SER A 36 -0.97 -3.56 -18.05
N VAL A 37 -2.26 -3.28 -17.85
CA VAL A 37 -2.75 -1.98 -17.38
C VAL A 37 -3.03 -2.05 -15.88
N MET A 38 -2.59 -1.05 -15.10
CA MET A 38 -2.96 -0.95 -13.69
C MET A 38 -4.44 -0.63 -13.55
N MET A 39 -5.15 -1.40 -12.74
CA MET A 39 -6.56 -1.25 -12.44
C MET A 39 -6.76 -1.02 -10.96
N VAL A 40 -7.90 -0.41 -10.61
CA VAL A 40 -8.30 -0.20 -9.23
C VAL A 40 -9.75 -0.66 -9.00
N LYS A 41 -9.97 -1.34 -7.89
CA LYS A 41 -11.30 -1.55 -7.31
C LYS A 41 -11.42 -0.79 -6.00
N VAL A 42 -12.59 -0.20 -5.77
CA VAL A 42 -12.96 0.40 -4.49
C VAL A 42 -14.23 -0.29 -4.02
N ASN A 43 -14.18 -0.92 -2.85
CA ASN A 43 -15.26 -1.71 -2.26
C ASN A 43 -15.81 -2.78 -3.24
N GLY A 44 -14.91 -3.46 -3.95
CA GLY A 44 -15.24 -4.49 -4.94
C GLY A 44 -15.70 -3.97 -6.31
N VAL A 45 -15.90 -2.66 -6.48
CA VAL A 45 -16.32 -2.04 -7.74
C VAL A 45 -15.10 -1.51 -8.48
N GLU A 46 -14.89 -1.96 -9.73
CA GLU A 46 -13.80 -1.48 -10.58
C GLU A 46 -14.08 -0.03 -10.98
N ILE A 47 -13.12 0.87 -10.75
CA ILE A 47 -13.20 2.28 -11.16
C ILE A 47 -12.44 2.42 -12.48
N PRO A 48 -13.11 2.77 -13.59
CA PRO A 48 -12.44 3.02 -14.86
C PRO A 48 -11.37 4.10 -14.71
N ILE A 49 -10.23 3.95 -15.40
CA ILE A 49 -9.10 4.89 -15.30
C ILE A 49 -9.49 6.32 -15.72
N ASN A 50 -10.36 6.45 -16.72
CA ASN A 50 -10.92 7.74 -17.15
C ASN A 50 -11.85 8.40 -16.11
N ASN A 51 -12.25 7.67 -15.07
CA ASN A 51 -13.04 8.18 -13.95
C ASN A 51 -12.17 8.53 -12.73
N LEU A 52 -10.84 8.38 -12.81
CA LEU A 52 -9.92 8.89 -11.80
C LEU A 52 -9.70 10.40 -11.99
N PRO A 53 -9.48 11.17 -10.90
CA PRO A 53 -9.30 10.71 -9.53
C PRO A 53 -10.61 10.32 -8.82
N TYR A 54 -10.57 9.22 -8.07
CA TYR A 54 -11.59 8.91 -7.07
C TYR A 54 -11.34 9.76 -5.82
N HIS A 55 -12.39 10.38 -5.31
CA HIS A 55 -12.38 11.12 -4.06
C HIS A 55 -13.36 10.48 -3.08
N HIS A 56 -12.87 10.11 -1.91
CA HIS A 56 -13.75 9.65 -0.84
C HIS A 56 -14.70 10.78 -0.40
N PRO A 57 -15.99 10.54 -0.11
CA PRO A 57 -16.94 11.59 0.26
C PRO A 57 -16.52 12.46 1.44
N ALA A 58 -15.75 11.91 2.40
CA ALA A 58 -15.20 12.68 3.50
C ALA A 58 -14.02 13.61 3.12
N GLY A 59 -13.58 13.61 1.86
CA GLY A 59 -12.55 14.50 1.31
C GLY A 59 -11.12 14.20 1.75
N LYS A 60 -10.87 13.06 2.40
CA LYS A 60 -9.60 12.73 3.08
C LYS A 60 -8.75 11.65 2.41
N ILE A 61 -9.31 10.98 1.41
CA ILE A 61 -8.67 9.89 0.67
C ILE A 61 -8.88 10.18 -0.82
N GLN A 62 -7.80 10.09 -1.60
CA GLN A 62 -7.80 10.27 -3.04
C GLN A 62 -7.07 9.10 -3.70
N ILE A 63 -7.62 8.59 -4.79
CA ILE A 63 -6.94 7.61 -5.65
C ILE A 63 -6.85 8.22 -7.03
N ARG A 64 -5.65 8.25 -7.62
CA ARG A 64 -5.41 8.88 -8.92
C ARG A 64 -4.39 8.10 -9.73
N GLN A 65 -4.46 8.27 -11.04
CA GLN A 65 -3.37 7.84 -11.91
C GLN A 65 -2.11 8.68 -11.64
N SER A 66 -0.95 8.04 -11.70
CA SER A 66 0.35 8.68 -11.53
C SER A 66 1.37 8.00 -12.44
N GLY A 67 1.71 8.63 -13.57
CA GLY A 67 2.49 7.96 -14.62
C GLY A 67 1.76 6.72 -15.14
N GLU A 68 2.49 5.61 -15.24
CA GLU A 68 1.95 4.29 -15.63
C GLU A 68 1.27 3.53 -14.48
N GLY A 69 1.26 4.10 -13.28
CA GLY A 69 0.74 3.48 -12.06
C GLY A 69 -0.50 4.16 -11.49
N ILE A 70 -0.93 3.62 -10.34
CA ILE A 70 -2.01 4.19 -9.52
C ILE A 70 -1.45 4.54 -8.14
N ALA A 71 -1.81 5.72 -7.64
CA ALA A 71 -1.45 6.21 -6.33
C ALA A 71 -2.69 6.46 -5.45
N LEU A 72 -2.67 5.94 -4.23
CA LEU A 72 -3.62 6.27 -3.15
C LEU A 72 -2.94 7.21 -2.15
N HIS A 73 -3.62 8.31 -1.81
CA HIS A 73 -3.19 9.28 -0.81
C HIS A 73 -4.23 9.38 0.32
N ALA A 74 -3.80 9.24 1.57
CA ALA A 74 -4.65 9.38 2.76
C ALA A 74 -3.85 9.91 3.97
N PRO A 75 -3.22 11.09 3.88
CA PRO A 75 -2.27 11.56 4.89
C PRO A 75 -2.90 11.75 6.28
N THR A 76 -4.18 12.10 6.34
CA THR A 76 -4.94 12.22 7.59
C THR A 76 -5.10 10.89 8.35
N HIS A 77 -4.91 9.76 7.67
CA HIS A 77 -4.94 8.41 8.22
C HIS A 77 -3.53 7.83 8.45
N GLY A 78 -2.49 8.61 8.18
CA GLY A 78 -1.10 8.16 8.37
C GLY A 78 -0.41 7.69 7.08
N LEU A 79 -1.15 7.58 5.98
CA LEU A 79 -0.67 7.01 4.72
C LEU A 79 -0.45 8.12 3.69
N GLN A 80 0.81 8.51 3.50
CA GLN A 80 1.17 9.59 2.56
C GLN A 80 0.94 9.16 1.11
N GLU A 81 1.35 7.94 0.75
CA GLU A 81 1.23 7.38 -0.59
C GLU A 81 1.31 5.86 -0.55
N VAL A 82 0.40 5.18 -1.26
CA VAL A 82 0.63 3.82 -1.75
C VAL A 82 0.61 3.89 -3.26
N TYR A 83 1.69 3.42 -3.89
CA TYR A 83 1.86 3.45 -5.34
C TYR A 83 2.18 2.05 -5.85
N LEU A 84 1.53 1.69 -6.96
CA LEU A 84 1.80 0.48 -7.71
C LEU A 84 1.85 0.78 -9.22
N ASP A 85 2.92 0.34 -9.86
CA ASP A 85 2.99 0.10 -11.30
C ASP A 85 3.57 -1.31 -11.56
N GLN A 86 3.86 -1.64 -12.82
CA GLN A 86 4.43 -2.95 -13.19
C GLN A 86 5.80 -3.24 -12.56
N ASN A 87 6.57 -2.20 -12.22
CA ASN A 87 7.97 -2.29 -11.84
C ASN A 87 8.23 -1.96 -10.36
N ALA A 88 7.34 -1.19 -9.75
CA ALA A 88 7.56 -0.58 -8.45
C ALA A 88 6.30 -0.61 -7.59
N LEU A 89 6.51 -1.01 -6.33
CA LEU A 89 5.60 -0.82 -5.22
C LEU A 89 6.26 0.14 -4.24
N LYS A 90 5.53 1.17 -3.81
CA LYS A 90 6.01 2.11 -2.79
C LYS A 90 4.92 2.34 -1.76
N VAL A 91 5.27 2.27 -0.48
CA VAL A 91 4.43 2.67 0.64
C VAL A 91 5.16 3.74 1.41
N LYS A 92 4.56 4.92 1.51
CA LYS A 92 5.07 6.05 2.29
C LYS A 92 4.05 6.39 3.36
N VAL A 93 4.54 6.50 4.59
CA VAL A 93 3.76 6.98 5.73
C VAL A 93 4.16 8.42 6.03
N VAL A 94 3.27 9.15 6.70
CA VAL A 94 3.55 10.51 7.20
C VAL A 94 4.48 10.47 8.41
N ASP A 95 5.17 11.57 8.71
CA ASP A 95 6.20 11.61 9.77
C ASP A 95 5.70 11.21 11.15
N TRP A 96 4.46 11.56 11.49
CA TRP A 96 3.90 11.21 12.80
C TRP A 96 3.57 9.71 12.94
N MET A 97 3.70 8.89 11.89
CA MET A 97 3.63 7.43 11.95
C MET A 97 4.99 6.76 12.21
N ARG A 98 6.06 7.54 12.38
CA ARG A 98 7.40 7.03 12.72
C ARG A 98 7.34 6.13 13.96
N GLY A 99 7.94 4.94 13.85
CA GLY A 99 7.99 3.95 14.94
C GLY A 99 6.67 3.22 15.21
N GLN A 100 5.59 3.53 14.48
CA GLN A 100 4.24 3.00 14.73
C GLN A 100 3.77 1.98 13.69
N THR A 101 4.56 1.73 12.65
CA THR A 101 4.25 0.68 11.66
C THR A 101 4.76 -0.68 12.12
N CYS A 102 4.19 -1.73 11.55
CA CYS A 102 4.65 -3.10 11.72
C CYS A 102 4.47 -3.86 10.39
N GLY A 103 5.15 -5.00 10.25
CA GLY A 103 5.15 -5.82 9.03
C GLY A 103 6.50 -5.81 8.33
N ILE A 104 6.50 -6.23 7.06
CA ILE A 104 7.74 -6.47 6.30
C ILE A 104 8.55 -5.20 6.03
N CYS A 105 7.92 -4.03 5.99
CA CYS A 105 8.59 -2.73 5.85
C CYS A 105 9.12 -2.15 7.18
N GLY A 106 9.07 -2.92 8.27
CA GLY A 106 9.56 -2.48 9.58
C GLY A 106 8.73 -1.38 10.23
N LYS A 107 9.38 -0.59 11.11
CA LYS A 107 8.75 0.43 11.97
C LYS A 107 8.73 1.85 11.40
N ALA A 108 9.30 2.07 10.22
CA ALA A 108 9.43 3.39 9.60
C ALA A 108 10.10 4.44 10.51
N ASP A 109 11.07 4.04 11.33
CA ASP A 109 11.84 4.89 12.26
C ASP A 109 13.10 5.52 11.64
N GLY A 110 13.38 5.21 10.37
CA GLY A 110 14.57 5.68 9.65
C GLY A 110 15.78 4.76 9.85
N GLU A 111 15.64 3.64 10.56
CA GLU A 111 16.67 2.61 10.60
C GLU A 111 16.71 1.82 9.28
N VAL A 112 17.88 1.79 8.64
CA VAL A 112 18.13 1.01 7.40
C VAL A 112 18.69 -0.39 7.72
N ARG A 113 18.88 -0.73 9.00
CA ARG A 113 19.61 -1.93 9.42
C ARG A 113 18.68 -3.05 9.91
N GLN A 114 18.67 -4.12 9.11
CA GLN A 114 18.24 -5.51 9.39
C GLN A 114 16.73 -5.77 9.48
N GLU A 115 16.05 -5.71 8.33
CA GLU A 115 14.66 -6.13 8.09
C GLU A 115 14.39 -7.65 8.21
N TYR A 116 15.26 -8.42 8.90
CA TYR A 116 15.10 -9.87 9.12
C TYR A 116 14.70 -10.22 10.58
N SER A 117 14.08 -9.31 11.31
CA SER A 117 13.52 -9.64 12.63
C SER A 117 12.07 -10.08 12.50
N THR A 118 11.85 -11.39 12.59
CA THR A 118 10.51 -11.95 12.80
C THR A 118 9.95 -11.53 14.16
N PRO A 119 8.63 -11.55 14.40
CA PRO A 119 8.02 -11.17 15.68
C PRO A 119 8.49 -11.98 16.89
N ASN A 120 9.17 -13.11 16.66
CA ASN A 120 9.96 -13.79 17.67
C ASN A 120 11.42 -13.38 17.51
N GLU A 121 11.95 -12.81 18.58
CA GLU A 121 13.31 -12.33 18.84
C GLU A 121 14.37 -13.46 18.73
N ARG A 122 14.46 -14.12 17.57
CA ARG A 122 15.58 -14.99 17.20
C ARG A 122 16.28 -14.34 16.02
N LEU A 123 17.42 -13.72 16.32
CA LEU A 123 18.45 -13.45 15.34
C LEU A 123 18.75 -14.74 14.57
N SER A 124 18.29 -14.81 13.33
CA SER A 124 18.77 -15.82 12.38
C SER A 124 20.24 -15.52 12.12
N LYS A 125 21.12 -16.30 12.75
CA LYS A 125 22.49 -16.44 12.28
C LYS A 125 22.40 -17.20 10.97
N ASN A 126 22.75 -16.54 9.87
CA ASN A 126 22.82 -17.18 8.56
C ASN A 126 23.75 -18.41 8.62
N ALA A 127 23.37 -19.46 7.90
CA ALA A 127 24.25 -20.52 7.43
C ALA A 127 24.88 -20.09 6.09
#